data_AF-A0A957M157-F1
#
_entry.id   AF-A0A957M157-F1
#
_cell.length_a   1.000
_cell.length_b   1.000
_cell.length_c   1.000
_cell.angle_alpha   90.00
_cell.angle_beta   90.00
_cell.angle_gamma   90.00
#
_symmetry.space_group_name_H-M   'P 1'
#
loop_
_entity.id
_entity.type
_entity.pdbx_description
1 polymer ?
#
loop_
_entity_poly.entity_id
_entity_poly.type
_entity_poly.pdbx_seq_one_letter_code
_entity_poly.pdbx_strand_id
1 'polypeptide(L)'
;MPSTPAPIRIELPFAIEKKTVNAYLFREPEPVLIDTGDWTDATWQALLAGLAQQGLTPADLSKVIITHVHTDHIGQAARLAEESDAEFVILDAGYEWLTRFTDMWQSRSRYYARIFLPGADLTPEQRGQMADYGKWVQERYRGVPAARVTAIAPDTRLELGGATWQALHLPGHAVSQSCFYQPESRQFLASDMLLQRTPTPVIEPNATLDGREPALPQFIHSLHRVDAMEIDWVLPGHGEPFADAHELIQRQLARIDRRKEECFTQLAGGATTARELLAAMYPPAPFINMAGLWMVIGYLDLLQAEGRIAMGTEDGVWRYRPREK
;
A
#
# COMPACT_ATOMS: atom_id res chain seq x y z
N MET A 1 -26.28 -5.71 -22.70
CA MET A 1 -25.72 -4.49 -22.07
C MET A 1 -24.43 -4.20 -22.79
N PRO A 2 -24.07 -2.96 -23.16
CA PRO A 2 -22.70 -2.73 -23.60
C PRO A 2 -21.80 -3.18 -22.44
N SER A 3 -20.98 -4.20 -22.65
CA SER A 3 -19.95 -4.59 -21.70
C SER A 3 -19.04 -3.38 -21.54
N THR A 4 -18.94 -2.81 -20.35
CA THR A 4 -17.99 -1.73 -20.12
C THR A 4 -16.60 -2.30 -20.42
N PRO A 5 -15.81 -1.70 -21.33
CA PRO A 5 -14.39 -1.97 -21.31
C PRO A 5 -13.85 -1.39 -20.00
N ALA A 6 -13.87 -2.20 -18.95
CA ALA A 6 -13.04 -2.00 -17.77
C ALA A 6 -11.57 -1.94 -18.25
N PRO A 7 -10.67 -1.23 -17.57
CA PRO A 7 -9.28 -1.29 -17.94
C PRO A 7 -8.81 -2.76 -17.97
N ILE A 8 -7.96 -3.06 -18.95
CA ILE A 8 -7.47 -4.41 -19.20
C ILE A 8 -6.53 -4.77 -18.05
N ARG A 9 -6.89 -5.81 -17.29
CA ARG A 9 -6.06 -6.32 -16.20
C ARG A 9 -4.85 -7.06 -16.79
N ILE A 10 -3.66 -6.66 -16.37
CA ILE A 10 -2.41 -7.35 -16.64
C ILE A 10 -1.93 -7.91 -15.30
N GLU A 11 -2.02 -9.23 -15.13
CA GLU A 11 -1.54 -9.91 -13.92
C GLU A 11 -0.03 -10.11 -13.99
N LEU A 12 0.68 -9.57 -13.00
CA LEU A 12 2.13 -9.58 -12.93
C LEU A 12 2.59 -10.48 -11.78
N PRO A 13 3.63 -11.31 -11.98
CA PRO A 13 4.20 -12.09 -10.90
C PRO A 13 4.82 -11.17 -9.86
N PHE A 14 4.60 -11.48 -8.59
CA PHE A 14 5.24 -10.82 -7.46
C PHE A 14 6.17 -11.82 -6.76
N ALA A 15 7.45 -11.48 -6.68
CA ALA A 15 8.47 -12.40 -6.15
C ALA A 15 8.27 -12.69 -4.66
N ILE A 16 7.67 -11.75 -3.93
CA ILE A 16 7.37 -11.90 -2.52
C ILE A 16 6.02 -12.63 -2.40
N GLU A 17 5.97 -13.64 -1.52
CA GLU A 17 4.78 -14.46 -1.21
C GLU A 17 4.21 -15.36 -2.34
N LYS A 18 4.87 -15.52 -3.49
CA LYS A 18 4.34 -16.26 -4.66
C LYS A 18 2.94 -15.78 -5.07
N LYS A 19 2.73 -14.48 -4.96
CA LYS A 19 1.47 -13.82 -5.31
C LYS A 19 1.59 -13.15 -6.67
N THR A 20 0.53 -12.47 -7.07
CA THR A 20 0.49 -11.61 -8.24
C THR A 20 0.01 -10.24 -7.84
N VAL A 21 0.41 -9.23 -8.60
CA VAL A 21 -0.05 -7.84 -8.51
C VAL A 21 -0.62 -7.45 -9.87
N ASN A 22 -1.67 -6.63 -9.88
CA ASN A 22 -2.36 -6.22 -11.08
C ASN A 22 -1.87 -4.84 -11.52
N ALA A 23 -1.49 -4.74 -12.80
CA ALA A 23 -1.52 -3.47 -13.51
C ALA A 23 -2.81 -3.37 -14.33
N TYR A 24 -3.26 -2.14 -14.61
CA TYR A 24 -4.48 -1.88 -15.36
C TYR A 24 -4.19 -0.98 -16.56
N LEU A 25 -4.53 -1.44 -17.75
CA LEU A 25 -4.28 -0.73 -19.00
C LEU A 25 -5.58 -0.18 -19.59
N PHE A 26 -5.66 1.15 -19.71
CA PHE A 26 -6.58 1.79 -20.63
C PHE A 26 -5.91 1.87 -22.00
N ARG A 27 -6.56 1.35 -23.04
CA ARG A 27 -5.95 1.25 -24.37
C ARG A 27 -6.24 2.47 -25.25
N GLU A 28 -7.46 2.99 -25.19
CA GLU A 28 -7.97 4.10 -26.01
C GLU A 28 -8.64 5.15 -25.10
N PRO A 29 -8.71 6.44 -25.49
CA PRO A 29 -8.19 7.02 -26.74
C PRO A 29 -6.66 7.14 -26.79
N GLU A 30 -5.99 7.03 -25.65
CA GLU A 30 -4.54 6.93 -25.54
C GLU A 30 -4.15 5.82 -24.56
N PRO A 31 -3.01 5.10 -24.76
CA PRO A 31 -2.61 4.05 -23.84
C PRO A 31 -2.12 4.61 -22.51
N VAL A 32 -2.79 4.23 -21.41
CA VAL A 32 -2.43 4.61 -20.04
C VAL A 32 -2.33 3.36 -19.18
N LEU A 33 -1.18 3.18 -18.53
CA LEU A 33 -0.95 2.09 -17.59
C LEU A 33 -1.10 2.59 -16.15
N ILE A 34 -1.80 1.84 -15.31
CA ILE A 34 -1.85 2.04 -13.86
C ILE A 34 -1.05 0.93 -13.19
N ASP A 35 -0.08 1.33 -12.37
CA ASP A 35 0.91 0.50 -11.70
C ASP A 35 1.78 -0.34 -12.64
N THR A 36 2.90 -0.82 -12.12
CA THR A 36 4.01 -1.32 -12.95
C THR A 36 4.56 -2.67 -12.49
N GLY A 37 4.08 -3.20 -11.37
CA GLY A 37 4.56 -4.46 -10.81
C GLY A 37 5.85 -4.31 -10.00
N ASP A 38 6.39 -5.46 -9.59
CA ASP A 38 7.67 -5.57 -8.88
C ASP A 38 8.88 -5.44 -9.85
N TRP A 39 10.08 -5.14 -9.35
CA TRP A 39 11.25 -4.82 -10.19
C TRP A 39 11.78 -6.00 -11.02
N THR A 40 11.36 -7.24 -10.73
CA THR A 40 12.01 -8.44 -11.26
C THR A 40 11.88 -8.58 -12.78
N ASP A 41 12.84 -9.26 -13.42
CA ASP A 41 12.74 -9.55 -14.86
C ASP A 41 11.50 -10.37 -15.22
N ALA A 42 11.05 -11.27 -14.33
CA ALA A 42 9.82 -12.01 -14.56
C ALA A 42 8.59 -11.09 -14.64
N THR A 43 8.52 -10.09 -13.77
CA THR A 43 7.47 -9.06 -13.79
C THR A 43 7.58 -8.21 -15.05
N TRP A 44 8.79 -7.80 -15.44
CA TRP A 44 9.00 -7.05 -16.67
C TRP A 44 8.54 -7.82 -17.91
N GLN A 45 8.93 -9.09 -18.05
CA GLN A 45 8.52 -9.91 -19.19
C GLN A 45 7.01 -10.14 -19.22
N ALA A 46 6.36 -10.31 -18.05
CA ALA A 46 4.91 -10.41 -17.96
C ALA A 46 4.22 -9.10 -18.38
N LEU A 47 4.75 -7.94 -17.98
CA LEU A 47 4.24 -6.63 -18.39
C LEU A 47 4.37 -6.44 -19.91
N LEU A 48 5.54 -6.73 -20.49
CA LEU A 48 5.75 -6.69 -21.94
C LEU A 48 4.79 -7.61 -22.68
N ALA A 49 4.58 -8.84 -22.18
CA ALA A 49 3.64 -9.78 -22.78
C ALA A 49 2.19 -9.27 -22.70
N GLY A 50 1.79 -8.65 -21.58
CA GLY A 50 0.47 -8.05 -21.42
C GLY A 50 0.22 -6.88 -22.38
N LEU A 51 1.19 -5.99 -22.55
CA LEU A 51 1.14 -4.90 -23.53
C LEU A 51 1.09 -5.45 -24.96
N ALA A 52 1.93 -6.43 -25.29
CA ALA A 52 2.00 -7.03 -26.62
C ALA A 52 0.70 -7.74 -27.03
N GLN A 53 -0.02 -8.35 -26.07
CA GLN A 53 -1.36 -8.92 -26.32
C GLN A 53 -2.37 -7.86 -26.78
N GLN A 54 -2.15 -6.60 -26.44
CA GLN A 54 -2.95 -5.46 -26.88
C GLN A 54 -2.37 -4.74 -28.09
N GLY A 55 -1.30 -5.28 -28.69
CA GLY A 55 -0.60 -4.68 -29.82
C GLY A 55 0.23 -3.45 -29.45
N LEU A 56 0.63 -3.33 -28.18
CA LEU A 56 1.40 -2.21 -27.65
C LEU A 56 2.79 -2.64 -27.18
N THR A 57 3.70 -1.68 -27.16
CA THR A 57 5.01 -1.73 -26.51
C THR A 57 5.07 -0.65 -25.42
N PRO A 58 6.08 -0.66 -24.52
CA PRO A 58 6.26 0.42 -23.57
C PRO A 58 6.31 1.81 -24.22
N ALA A 59 6.93 1.93 -25.39
CA ALA A 59 7.04 3.19 -26.12
C ALA A 59 5.70 3.77 -26.60
N ASP A 60 4.65 2.95 -26.68
CA ASP A 60 3.30 3.39 -27.07
C ASP A 60 2.50 3.96 -25.88
N LEU A 61 3.01 3.82 -24.64
CA LEU A 61 2.36 4.38 -23.46
C LEU A 61 2.45 5.91 -23.48
N SER A 62 1.29 6.56 -23.40
CA SER A 62 1.20 8.00 -23.21
C SER A 62 1.44 8.40 -21.76
N LYS A 63 0.90 7.60 -20.82
CA LYS A 63 0.98 7.85 -19.38
C LYS A 63 1.17 6.58 -18.57
N VAL A 64 1.85 6.72 -17.44
CA VAL A 64 1.95 5.72 -16.38
C VAL A 64 1.52 6.34 -15.07
N ILE A 65 0.42 5.86 -14.49
CA ILE A 65 -0.10 6.33 -13.21
C ILE A 65 0.37 5.36 -12.12
N ILE A 66 1.00 5.87 -11.08
CA ILE A 66 1.42 5.07 -9.91
C ILE A 66 0.44 5.33 -8.77
N THR A 67 -0.24 4.27 -8.31
CA THR A 67 -1.24 4.37 -7.23
C THR A 67 -0.58 4.68 -5.90
N HIS A 68 0.54 4.03 -5.61
CA HIS A 68 1.36 4.25 -4.44
C HIS A 68 2.76 3.62 -4.61
N VAL A 69 3.63 3.82 -3.63
CA VAL A 69 5.08 3.65 -3.78
C VAL A 69 5.61 2.35 -3.18
N HIS A 70 4.74 1.38 -2.92
CA HIS A 70 5.19 0.05 -2.56
C HIS A 70 5.83 -0.64 -3.76
N THR A 71 6.76 -1.54 -3.44
CA THR A 71 7.72 -2.13 -4.38
C THR A 71 7.06 -2.86 -5.54
N ASP A 72 5.90 -3.46 -5.32
CA ASP A 72 5.10 -4.20 -6.29
C ASP A 72 4.19 -3.33 -7.15
N HIS A 73 4.12 -2.02 -6.91
CA HIS A 73 3.37 -1.08 -7.75
C HIS A 73 4.31 -0.16 -8.54
N ILE A 74 5.41 0.27 -7.92
CA ILE A 74 6.39 1.20 -8.51
C ILE A 74 7.58 0.51 -9.19
N GLY A 75 7.72 -0.81 -9.04
CA GLY A 75 8.98 -1.52 -9.30
C GLY A 75 9.53 -1.40 -10.72
N GLN A 76 8.67 -1.34 -11.74
CA GLN A 76 9.11 -1.15 -13.13
C GLN A 76 9.01 0.30 -13.62
N ALA A 77 8.65 1.26 -12.77
CA ALA A 77 8.46 2.65 -13.19
C ALA A 77 9.73 3.25 -13.80
N ALA A 78 10.90 3.04 -13.18
CA ALA A 78 12.16 3.51 -13.73
C ALA A 78 12.51 2.87 -15.08
N ARG A 79 12.26 1.56 -15.23
CA ARG A 79 12.50 0.84 -16.48
C ARG A 79 11.55 1.30 -17.59
N LEU A 80 10.28 1.54 -17.28
CA LEU A 80 9.34 2.16 -18.21
C LEU A 80 9.78 3.56 -18.63
N ALA A 81 10.37 4.34 -17.72
CA ALA A 81 10.88 5.68 -18.05
C ALA A 81 12.10 5.63 -18.98
N GLU A 82 12.88 4.54 -18.98
CA GLU A 82 13.98 4.30 -19.92
C GLU A 82 13.48 3.83 -21.30
N GLU A 83 12.36 3.11 -21.33
CA GLU A 83 11.83 2.44 -22.53
C GLU A 83 10.67 3.19 -23.22
N SER A 84 10.26 4.35 -22.69
CA SER A 84 9.12 5.11 -23.21
C SER A 84 9.26 6.62 -23.02
N ASP A 85 8.45 7.38 -23.78
CA ASP A 85 8.26 8.82 -23.59
C ASP A 85 7.04 9.19 -22.73
N ALA A 86 6.47 8.21 -22.03
CA ALA A 86 5.30 8.39 -21.17
C ALA A 86 5.48 9.46 -20.07
N GLU A 87 4.43 10.23 -19.82
CA GLU A 87 4.29 11.03 -18.61
C GLU A 87 3.97 10.12 -17.41
N PHE A 88 4.65 10.32 -16.30
CA PHE A 88 4.35 9.64 -15.05
C PHE A 88 3.46 10.51 -14.18
N VAL A 89 2.37 9.94 -13.66
CA VAL A 89 1.41 10.66 -12.83
C VAL A 89 1.34 9.99 -11.47
N ILE A 90 1.37 10.77 -10.40
CA ILE A 90 1.24 10.28 -9.04
C ILE A 90 0.55 11.33 -8.18
N LEU A 91 -0.16 10.91 -7.14
CA LEU A 91 -0.65 11.82 -6.13
C LEU A 91 0.52 12.59 -5.48
N ASP A 92 0.33 13.86 -5.13
CA ASP A 92 1.33 14.73 -4.50
C ASP A 92 2.07 14.07 -3.32
N ALA A 93 1.35 13.35 -2.46
CA ALA A 93 1.89 12.60 -1.33
C ALA A 93 2.90 11.50 -1.72
N GLY A 94 2.90 11.05 -2.97
CA GLY A 94 3.85 10.07 -3.52
C GLY A 94 4.98 10.67 -4.35
N TYR A 95 4.95 11.97 -4.65
CA TYR A 95 5.87 12.58 -5.61
C TYR A 95 7.34 12.40 -5.25
N GLU A 96 7.72 12.65 -3.99
CA GLU A 96 9.11 12.49 -3.54
C GLU A 96 9.56 11.03 -3.57
N TRP A 97 8.66 10.10 -3.28
CA TRP A 97 8.96 8.67 -3.35
C TRP A 97 9.21 8.20 -4.78
N LEU A 98 8.44 8.71 -5.75
CA LEU A 98 8.63 8.38 -7.16
C LEU A 98 9.88 9.02 -7.75
N THR A 99 10.16 10.28 -7.41
CA THR A 99 11.27 11.03 -8.02
C THR A 99 12.60 10.84 -7.31
N ARG A 100 12.57 10.68 -5.98
CA ARG A 100 13.74 10.58 -5.10
C ARG A 100 13.73 9.27 -4.31
N PHE A 101 13.31 8.19 -4.96
CA PHE A 101 13.15 6.86 -4.35
C PHE A 101 14.31 6.48 -3.42
N THR A 102 15.55 6.60 -3.89
CA THR A 102 16.76 6.24 -3.11
C THR A 102 16.85 7.04 -1.80
N ASP A 103 16.63 8.35 -1.84
CA ASP A 103 16.71 9.21 -0.66
C ASP A 103 15.59 8.88 0.34
N MET A 104 14.37 8.70 -0.18
CA MET A 104 13.19 8.38 0.61
C MET A 104 13.32 7.01 1.28
N TRP A 105 13.77 6.01 0.53
CA TRP A 105 14.02 4.66 1.05
C TRP A 105 15.13 4.64 2.11
N GLN A 106 16.20 5.41 1.91
CA GLN A 106 17.25 5.56 2.93
C GLN A 106 16.71 6.26 4.18
N SER A 107 15.83 7.26 4.03
CA SER A 107 15.17 7.92 5.15
C SER A 107 14.32 6.94 5.96
N ARG A 108 13.46 6.16 5.28
CA ARG A 108 12.68 5.08 5.89
C ARG A 108 13.57 4.04 6.57
N SER A 109 14.65 3.60 5.91
CA SER A 109 15.59 2.63 6.48
C SER A 109 16.26 3.13 7.76
N ARG A 110 16.62 4.43 7.82
CA ARG A 110 17.18 5.05 9.04
C ARG A 110 16.15 5.10 10.16
N TYR A 111 14.90 5.49 9.87
CA TYR A 111 13.81 5.46 10.85
C TYR A 111 13.58 4.04 11.37
N TYR A 112 13.54 3.06 10.47
CA TYR A 112 13.35 1.66 10.81
C TYR A 112 14.45 1.17 11.76
N ALA A 113 15.71 1.37 11.39
CA ALA A 113 16.85 0.90 12.17
C ALA A 113 16.96 1.57 13.55
N ARG A 114 16.65 2.87 13.65
CA ARG A 114 16.87 3.65 14.89
C ARG A 114 15.68 3.66 15.84
N ILE A 115 14.47 3.64 15.32
CA ILE A 115 13.26 3.92 16.11
C ILE A 115 12.30 2.73 16.03
N PHE A 116 11.86 2.35 14.83
CA PHE A 116 10.77 1.39 14.69
C PHE A 116 11.15 -0.02 15.17
N LEU A 117 12.27 -0.58 14.67
CA LEU A 117 12.62 -1.96 14.97
C LEU A 117 13.06 -2.16 16.44
N PRO A 118 13.82 -1.22 17.07
CA PRO A 118 14.04 -1.25 18.52
C PRO A 118 12.75 -1.01 19.31
N GLY A 119 11.95 -0.02 18.91
CA GLY A 119 10.67 0.31 19.56
C GLY A 119 9.68 -0.86 19.56
N ALA A 120 9.61 -1.61 18.46
CA ALA A 120 8.81 -2.82 18.34
C ALA A 120 9.39 -4.04 19.07
N ASP A 121 10.51 -3.88 19.79
CA ASP A 121 11.20 -4.91 20.56
C ASP A 121 11.71 -6.10 19.70
N LEU A 122 12.06 -5.87 18.43
CA LEU A 122 12.47 -6.97 17.54
C LEU A 122 13.86 -7.51 17.89
N THR A 123 14.08 -8.83 17.76
CA THR A 123 15.37 -9.46 18.05
C THR A 123 16.45 -9.04 17.03
N PRO A 124 17.75 -9.13 17.36
CA PRO A 124 18.83 -8.81 16.42
C PRO A 124 18.71 -9.54 15.07
N GLU A 125 18.28 -10.80 15.09
CA GLU A 125 18.04 -11.60 13.88
C GLU A 125 16.92 -11.01 13.01
N GLN A 126 15.77 -10.69 13.61
CA GLN A 126 14.63 -10.08 12.91
C GLN A 126 15.00 -8.70 12.33
N ARG A 127 15.81 -7.92 13.07
CA ARG A 127 16.34 -6.64 12.57
C ARG A 127 17.28 -6.84 11.39
N GLY A 128 18.11 -7.89 11.42
CA GLY A 128 18.98 -8.29 10.31
C GLY A 128 18.18 -8.61 9.04
N GLN A 129 17.12 -9.41 9.17
CA GLN A 129 16.22 -9.75 8.05
C GLN A 129 15.64 -8.49 7.38
N MET A 130 15.21 -7.50 8.17
CA MET A 130 14.68 -6.24 7.64
C MET A 130 15.77 -5.38 6.97
N ALA A 131 16.97 -5.34 7.54
CA ALA A 131 18.09 -4.63 6.97
C ALA A 131 18.51 -5.21 5.61
N ASP A 132 18.48 -6.54 5.47
CA ASP A 132 18.81 -7.21 4.20
C ASP A 132 17.75 -6.95 3.12
N TYR A 133 16.46 -6.95 3.47
CA TYR A 133 15.42 -6.51 2.55
C TYR A 133 15.60 -5.03 2.15
N GLY A 134 15.91 -4.16 3.10
CA GLY A 134 16.20 -2.74 2.85
C GLY A 134 17.34 -2.54 1.84
N LYS A 135 18.44 -3.29 2.00
CA LYS A 135 19.57 -3.28 1.04
C LYS A 135 19.15 -3.80 -0.33
N TRP A 136 18.41 -4.91 -0.36
CA TRP A 136 17.94 -5.51 -1.61
C TRP A 136 17.13 -4.50 -2.44
N VAL A 137 16.19 -3.78 -1.82
CA VAL A 137 15.42 -2.72 -2.48
C VAL A 137 16.33 -1.57 -2.93
N GLN A 138 17.22 -1.08 -2.07
CA GLN A 138 18.11 0.02 -2.41
C GLN A 138 19.01 -0.28 -3.63
N GLU A 139 19.46 -1.52 -3.78
CA GLU A 139 20.31 -1.94 -4.90
C GLU A 139 19.56 -1.95 -6.24
N ARG A 140 18.23 -2.16 -6.23
CA ARG A 140 17.44 -2.52 -7.43
C ARG A 140 16.48 -1.44 -7.91
N TYR A 141 15.91 -0.65 -7.00
CA TYR A 141 14.87 0.32 -7.34
C TYR A 141 15.47 1.70 -7.54
N ARG A 142 14.91 2.44 -8.50
CA ARG A 142 15.33 3.80 -8.86
C ARG A 142 14.11 4.68 -9.00
N GLY A 143 14.31 5.99 -8.86
CA GLY A 143 13.26 6.98 -9.10
C GLY A 143 13.12 7.28 -10.60
N VAL A 144 11.98 7.86 -10.96
CA VAL A 144 11.72 8.41 -12.29
C VAL A 144 12.23 9.86 -12.36
N PRO A 145 12.84 10.31 -13.47
CA PRO A 145 13.28 11.69 -13.60
C PRO A 145 12.15 12.69 -13.33
N ALA A 146 12.38 13.65 -12.43
CA ALA A 146 11.34 14.61 -11.99
C ALA A 146 10.68 15.39 -13.14
N ALA A 147 11.40 15.65 -14.23
CA ALA A 147 10.88 16.31 -15.42
C ALA A 147 9.82 15.48 -16.18
N ARG A 148 9.69 14.19 -15.87
CA ARG A 148 8.72 13.25 -16.44
C ARG A 148 7.55 12.98 -15.49
N VAL A 149 7.55 13.56 -14.28
CA VAL A 149 6.56 13.27 -13.25
C VAL A 149 5.64 14.48 -13.00
N THR A 150 4.34 14.26 -13.13
CA THR A 150 3.28 15.19 -12.75
C THR A 150 2.65 14.74 -11.43
N ALA A 151 2.75 15.59 -10.41
CA ALA A 151 2.01 15.44 -9.17
C ALA A 151 0.57 15.93 -9.34
N ILE A 152 -0.41 15.14 -8.94
CA ILE A 152 -1.82 15.54 -8.92
C ILE A 152 -2.33 15.70 -7.49
N ALA A 153 -3.27 16.62 -7.30
CA ALA A 153 -3.96 16.81 -6.03
C ALA A 153 -5.11 15.79 -5.87
N PRO A 154 -5.58 15.53 -4.64
CA PRO A 154 -6.85 14.84 -4.43
C PRO A 154 -7.99 15.49 -5.23
N ASP A 155 -8.98 14.69 -5.64
CA ASP A 155 -10.15 15.09 -6.43
C ASP A 155 -9.86 15.57 -7.86
N THR A 156 -8.60 15.48 -8.31
CA THR A 156 -8.23 15.70 -9.71
C THR A 156 -9.02 14.75 -10.62
N ARG A 157 -9.58 15.28 -11.70
CA ARG A 157 -10.29 14.51 -12.73
C ARG A 157 -9.33 14.13 -13.85
N LEU A 158 -9.26 12.84 -14.16
CA LEU A 158 -8.42 12.27 -15.20
C LEU A 158 -9.30 11.66 -16.30
N GLU A 159 -8.97 11.91 -17.55
CA GLU A 159 -9.63 11.26 -18.69
C GLU A 159 -8.91 9.95 -19.01
N LEU A 160 -9.54 8.81 -18.72
CA LEU A 160 -8.99 7.47 -18.91
C LEU A 160 -10.03 6.57 -19.57
N GLY A 161 -9.67 5.86 -20.65
CA GLY A 161 -10.62 4.96 -21.29
C GLY A 161 -11.80 5.65 -21.99
N GLY A 162 -11.69 6.95 -22.27
CA GLY A 162 -12.81 7.77 -22.76
C GLY A 162 -13.84 8.15 -21.69
N ALA A 163 -13.47 8.04 -20.41
CA ALA A 163 -14.31 8.39 -19.27
C ALA A 163 -13.55 9.25 -18.26
N THR A 164 -14.28 10.07 -17.50
CA THR A 164 -13.71 10.87 -16.42
C THR A 164 -13.63 10.05 -15.13
N TRP A 165 -12.43 9.91 -14.58
CA TRP A 165 -12.15 9.27 -13.30
C TRP A 165 -11.71 10.31 -12.26
N GLN A 166 -12.22 10.20 -11.05
CA GLN A 166 -11.82 11.01 -9.91
C GLN A 166 -10.67 10.34 -9.16
N ALA A 167 -9.55 11.04 -8.99
CA ALA A 167 -8.46 10.63 -8.13
C ALA A 167 -8.83 10.85 -6.65
N LEU A 168 -8.66 9.83 -5.82
CA LEU A 168 -8.97 9.85 -4.40
C LEU A 168 -7.71 9.58 -3.60
N HIS A 169 -7.38 10.44 -2.64
CA HIS A 169 -6.35 10.15 -1.64
C HIS A 169 -6.98 9.37 -0.49
N LEU A 170 -6.56 8.12 -0.31
CA LEU A 170 -7.10 7.17 0.68
C LEU A 170 -5.97 6.57 1.51
N PRO A 171 -5.30 7.37 2.36
CA PRO A 171 -4.14 6.93 3.11
C PRO A 171 -4.51 5.84 4.13
N GLY A 172 -3.48 5.10 4.56
CA GLY A 172 -3.57 4.12 5.63
C GLY A 172 -2.90 2.80 5.27
N HIS A 173 -3.11 2.29 4.06
CA HIS A 173 -2.26 1.21 3.51
C HIS A 173 -0.86 1.73 3.22
N ALA A 174 -0.80 2.84 2.47
CA ALA A 174 0.38 3.65 2.23
C ALA A 174 0.02 5.12 2.43
N VAL A 175 1.00 5.98 2.75
CA VAL A 175 0.77 7.42 2.88
C VAL A 175 0.34 8.05 1.55
N SER A 176 0.88 7.54 0.44
CA SER A 176 0.60 8.00 -0.92
C SER A 176 -0.55 7.26 -1.60
N GLN A 177 -1.29 6.41 -0.88
CA GLN A 177 -2.34 5.57 -1.46
C GLN A 177 -3.36 6.40 -2.23
N SER A 178 -3.38 6.23 -3.55
CA SER A 178 -4.38 6.80 -4.44
C SER A 178 -5.23 5.71 -5.08
N CYS A 179 -6.51 6.01 -5.24
CA CYS A 179 -7.50 5.18 -5.91
C CYS A 179 -8.24 6.02 -6.93
N PHE A 180 -8.91 5.38 -7.89
CA PHE A 180 -9.64 6.09 -8.92
C PHE A 180 -11.08 5.59 -9.00
N TYR A 181 -12.03 6.52 -9.00
CA TYR A 181 -13.45 6.22 -9.06
C TYR A 181 -14.09 6.80 -10.32
N GLN A 182 -14.90 6.00 -10.99
CA GLN A 182 -15.66 6.38 -12.18
C GLN A 182 -17.15 6.34 -11.83
N PRO A 183 -17.84 7.49 -11.65
CA PRO A 183 -19.21 7.53 -11.14
C PRO A 183 -20.25 6.89 -12.06
N GLU A 184 -20.16 7.07 -13.37
CA GLU A 184 -21.18 6.64 -14.34
C GLU A 184 -21.26 5.12 -14.48
N SER A 185 -20.12 4.43 -14.36
CA SER A 185 -19.97 2.97 -14.43
C SER A 185 -19.74 2.34 -13.05
N ARG A 186 -19.67 3.16 -11.99
CA ARG A 186 -19.50 2.75 -10.59
C ARG A 186 -18.31 1.81 -10.39
N GLN A 187 -17.25 2.02 -11.17
CA GLN A 187 -16.00 1.28 -11.06
C GLN A 187 -15.04 1.97 -10.11
N PHE A 188 -14.35 1.18 -9.29
CA PHE A 188 -13.38 1.64 -8.32
C PHE A 188 -12.05 0.91 -8.48
N LEU A 189 -11.05 1.58 -9.05
CA LEU A 189 -9.66 1.17 -9.04
C LEU A 189 -9.11 1.34 -7.62
N ALA A 190 -9.25 0.28 -6.83
CA ALA A 190 -8.96 0.28 -5.41
C ALA A 190 -7.46 0.15 -5.12
N SER A 191 -6.67 -0.41 -6.04
CA SER A 191 -5.29 -0.80 -5.74
C SER A 191 -5.29 -1.59 -4.41
N ASP A 192 -4.45 -1.22 -3.46
CA ASP A 192 -4.34 -1.86 -2.15
C ASP A 192 -5.21 -1.23 -1.05
N MET A 193 -6.14 -0.34 -1.40
CA MET A 193 -7.12 0.17 -0.43
C MET A 193 -8.22 -0.85 -0.10
N LEU A 194 -8.63 -1.67 -1.08
CA LEU A 194 -9.69 -2.65 -0.89
C LEU A 194 -9.38 -3.95 -1.67
N LEU A 195 -9.01 -4.98 -0.90
CA LEU A 195 -8.66 -6.31 -1.40
C LEU A 195 -9.54 -7.37 -0.69
N GLN A 196 -9.72 -8.56 -1.28
CA GLN A 196 -10.47 -9.65 -0.62
C GLN A 196 -9.87 -10.07 0.74
N ARG A 197 -8.58 -9.81 0.96
CA ARG A 197 -7.92 -9.89 2.27
C ARG A 197 -7.68 -8.48 2.76
N THR A 198 -7.91 -8.21 4.05
CA THR A 198 -7.67 -6.88 4.63
C THR A 198 -6.25 -6.40 4.29
N PRO A 199 -6.12 -5.26 3.60
CA PRO A 199 -4.83 -4.64 3.34
C PRO A 199 -4.08 -4.34 4.62
N THR A 200 -2.76 -4.32 4.51
CA THR A 200 -1.89 -4.11 5.65
C THR A 200 -1.60 -2.62 5.82
N PRO A 201 -1.75 -2.03 7.02
CA PRO A 201 -1.49 -0.61 7.24
C PRO A 201 0.01 -0.38 7.44
N VAL A 202 0.76 -0.23 6.34
CA VAL A 202 2.23 -0.13 6.40
C VAL A 202 2.64 1.11 7.19
N ILE A 203 3.54 0.90 8.16
CA ILE A 203 4.04 2.01 8.98
C ILE A 203 5.16 2.72 8.24
N GLU A 204 4.86 3.94 7.80
CA GLU A 204 5.80 4.88 7.21
C GLU A 204 6.29 5.89 8.27
N PRO A 205 7.53 6.38 8.17
CA PRO A 205 7.98 7.51 8.97
C PRO A 205 7.13 8.74 8.65
N ASN A 206 6.77 9.51 9.68
CA ASN A 206 6.18 10.82 9.46
C ASN A 206 7.32 11.86 9.51
N ALA A 207 7.48 12.67 8.46
CA ALA A 207 8.55 13.68 8.40
C ALA A 207 8.32 14.90 9.31
N THR A 208 7.08 15.07 9.80
CA THR A 208 6.60 16.22 10.58
C THR A 208 6.32 15.91 12.05
N LEU A 209 6.13 14.62 12.38
CA LEU A 209 6.05 14.13 13.75
C LEU A 209 7.38 13.47 14.10
N ASP A 210 7.87 13.66 15.33
CA ASP A 210 8.98 12.87 15.87
C ASP A 210 8.54 11.41 16.12
N GLY A 211 8.09 10.70 15.06
CA GLY A 211 7.40 9.41 15.15
C GLY A 211 6.92 8.86 13.81
N ARG A 212 5.74 8.23 13.82
CA ARG A 212 5.12 7.55 12.67
C ARG A 212 3.67 7.96 12.49
N GLU A 213 3.16 7.73 11.29
CA GLU A 213 1.72 7.83 11.02
C GLU A 213 0.91 6.75 11.77
N PRO A 214 -0.28 7.09 12.30
CA PRO A 214 -1.25 6.11 12.78
C PRO A 214 -1.99 5.48 11.58
N ALA A 215 -1.31 4.55 10.91
CA ALA A 215 -1.73 3.99 9.63
C ALA A 215 -3.11 3.28 9.67
N LEU A 216 -3.40 2.46 10.69
CA LEU A 216 -4.69 1.76 10.79
C LEU A 216 -5.88 2.70 11.07
N PRO A 217 -5.78 3.69 11.98
CA PRO A 217 -6.79 4.74 12.10
C PRO A 217 -7.06 5.48 10.78
N GLN A 218 -6.02 5.85 10.03
CA GLN A 218 -6.17 6.46 8.71
C GLN A 218 -6.86 5.52 7.71
N PHE A 219 -6.47 4.24 7.72
CA PHE A 219 -7.07 3.21 6.86
C PHE A 219 -8.57 3.04 7.14
N ILE A 220 -8.99 3.00 8.41
CA ILE A 220 -10.41 2.92 8.78
C ILE A 220 -11.17 4.17 8.30
N HIS A 221 -10.59 5.36 8.45
CA HIS A 221 -11.19 6.58 7.93
C HIS A 221 -11.38 6.52 6.40
N SER A 222 -10.37 6.04 5.68
CA SER A 222 -10.44 5.79 4.23
C SER A 222 -11.50 4.75 3.87
N LEU A 223 -11.62 3.65 4.62
CA LEU A 223 -12.67 2.64 4.41
C LEU A 223 -14.07 3.23 4.55
N HIS A 224 -14.32 4.08 5.54
CA HIS A 224 -15.62 4.75 5.70
C HIS A 224 -15.95 5.70 4.54
N ARG A 225 -14.94 6.36 3.96
CA ARG A 225 -15.13 7.18 2.75
C ARG A 225 -15.52 6.31 1.55
N VAL A 226 -14.87 5.16 1.37
CA VAL A 226 -15.19 4.21 0.28
C VAL A 226 -16.57 3.58 0.49
N ASP A 227 -16.93 3.26 1.73
CA ASP A 227 -18.22 2.66 2.09
C ASP A 227 -19.42 3.56 1.77
N ALA A 228 -19.20 4.87 1.73
CA ALA A 228 -20.21 5.86 1.37
C ALA A 228 -20.40 6.05 -0.15
N MET A 229 -19.60 5.36 -0.98
CA MET A 229 -19.63 5.48 -2.45
C MET A 229 -20.52 4.41 -3.08
N GLU A 230 -21.13 4.73 -4.21
CA GLU A 230 -21.86 3.74 -5.02
C GLU A 230 -20.87 2.98 -5.92
N ILE A 231 -20.45 1.78 -5.48
CA ILE A 231 -19.46 0.95 -6.18
C ILE A 231 -20.11 -0.37 -6.58
N ASP A 232 -20.16 -0.63 -7.89
CA ASP A 232 -20.62 -1.90 -8.45
C ASP A 232 -19.44 -2.86 -8.67
N TRP A 233 -18.27 -2.33 -9.04
CA TRP A 233 -17.07 -3.12 -9.33
C TRP A 233 -15.81 -2.54 -8.68
N VAL A 234 -15.09 -3.39 -7.96
CA VAL A 234 -13.77 -3.13 -7.42
C VAL A 234 -12.71 -3.77 -8.32
N LEU A 235 -11.72 -2.97 -8.69
CA LEU A 235 -10.55 -3.35 -9.48
C LEU A 235 -9.32 -3.29 -8.54
N PRO A 236 -8.96 -4.41 -7.87
CA PRO A 236 -7.95 -4.44 -6.81
C PRO A 236 -6.52 -4.49 -7.35
N GLY A 237 -5.56 -4.09 -6.50
CA GLY A 237 -4.12 -4.28 -6.74
C GLY A 237 -3.71 -5.74 -6.75
N HIS A 238 -4.47 -6.63 -6.09
CA HIS A 238 -4.21 -8.07 -6.08
C HIS A 238 -5.49 -8.89 -6.25
N GLY A 239 -5.39 -9.99 -7.03
CA GLY A 239 -6.50 -10.93 -7.26
C GLY A 239 -7.48 -10.49 -8.35
N GLU A 240 -8.62 -11.15 -8.45
CA GLU A 240 -9.63 -10.84 -9.46
C GLU A 240 -10.50 -9.64 -9.07
N PRO A 241 -11.00 -8.86 -10.04
CA PRO A 241 -12.10 -7.91 -9.84
C PRO A 241 -13.30 -8.54 -9.14
N PHE A 242 -13.98 -7.77 -8.29
CA PHE A 242 -15.10 -8.26 -7.49
C PHE A 242 -16.16 -7.18 -7.24
N ALA A 243 -17.39 -7.61 -6.90
CA ALA A 243 -18.50 -6.74 -6.52
C ALA A 243 -18.64 -6.67 -4.98
N ASP A 244 -19.75 -6.13 -4.47
CA ASP A 244 -20.09 -6.17 -3.03
C ASP A 244 -19.07 -5.44 -2.13
N ALA A 245 -18.58 -4.29 -2.58
CA ALA A 245 -17.61 -3.46 -1.85
C ALA A 245 -18.06 -3.17 -0.41
N HIS A 246 -19.31 -2.74 -0.23
CA HIS A 246 -19.91 -2.45 1.08
C HIS A 246 -19.82 -3.66 2.03
N GLU A 247 -20.25 -4.84 1.58
CA GLU A 247 -20.24 -6.03 2.43
C GLU A 247 -18.81 -6.41 2.83
N LEU A 248 -17.85 -6.29 1.91
CA LEU A 248 -16.45 -6.53 2.22
C LEU A 248 -15.91 -5.53 3.25
N ILE A 249 -16.19 -4.24 3.10
CA ILE A 249 -15.75 -3.20 4.04
C ILE A 249 -16.30 -3.47 5.44
N GLN A 250 -17.60 -3.76 5.57
CA GLN A 250 -18.21 -4.10 6.86
C GLN A 250 -17.57 -5.33 7.51
N ARG A 251 -17.28 -6.38 6.73
CA ARG A 251 -16.56 -7.56 7.25
C ARG A 251 -15.14 -7.22 7.71
N GLN A 252 -14.44 -6.34 6.99
CA GLN A 252 -13.08 -5.91 7.37
C GLN A 252 -13.09 -5.06 8.64
N LEU A 253 -14.01 -4.10 8.76
CA LEU A 253 -14.17 -3.26 9.96
C LEU A 253 -14.50 -4.13 11.19
N ALA A 254 -15.46 -5.05 11.07
CA ALA A 254 -15.80 -5.97 12.15
C ALA A 254 -14.63 -6.89 12.54
N ARG A 255 -13.83 -7.33 11.57
CA ARG A 255 -12.61 -8.11 11.84
C ARG A 255 -11.55 -7.29 12.57
N ILE A 256 -11.33 -6.05 12.14
CA ILE A 256 -10.36 -5.13 12.77
C ILE A 256 -10.75 -4.90 14.23
N ASP A 257 -12.03 -4.61 14.49
CA ASP A 257 -12.53 -4.39 15.84
C ASP A 257 -12.34 -5.63 16.73
N ARG A 258 -12.74 -6.82 16.25
CA ARG A 258 -12.50 -8.07 16.98
C ARG A 258 -11.02 -8.30 17.29
N ARG A 259 -10.14 -8.09 16.32
CA ARG A 259 -8.70 -8.28 16.51
C ARG A 259 -8.08 -7.23 17.44
N LYS A 260 -8.62 -6.00 17.46
CA LYS A 260 -8.25 -4.96 18.43
C LYS A 260 -8.62 -5.38 19.86
N GLU A 261 -9.80 -5.96 20.07
CA GLU A 261 -10.20 -6.49 21.38
C GLU A 261 -9.35 -7.71 21.80
N GLU A 262 -9.02 -8.60 20.86
CA GLU A 262 -8.07 -9.69 21.11
C GLU A 262 -6.70 -9.13 21.54
N CYS A 263 -6.20 -8.09 20.87
CA CYS A 263 -4.95 -7.41 21.21
C CYS A 263 -4.99 -6.84 22.64
N PHE A 264 -6.07 -6.15 22.99
CA PHE A 264 -6.27 -5.62 24.35
C PHE A 264 -6.30 -6.74 25.41
N THR A 265 -6.92 -7.87 25.09
CA THR A 265 -6.96 -9.04 25.99
C THR A 265 -5.55 -9.59 26.24
N GLN A 266 -4.72 -9.72 25.21
CA GLN A 266 -3.33 -10.17 25.36
C GLN A 266 -2.50 -9.17 26.17
N LEU A 267 -2.71 -7.87 25.95
CA LEU A 267 -2.08 -6.80 26.72
C LEU A 267 -2.44 -6.86 28.21
N ALA A 268 -3.73 -7.03 28.53
CA ALA A 268 -4.20 -7.21 29.90
C ALA A 268 -3.71 -8.52 30.54
N GLY A 269 -3.43 -9.53 29.72
CA GLY A 269 -2.83 -10.81 30.12
C GLY A 269 -1.33 -10.77 30.38
N GLY A 270 -0.66 -9.63 30.15
CA GLY A 270 0.74 -9.41 30.53
C GLY A 270 1.72 -9.23 29.37
N ALA A 271 1.30 -9.33 28.11
CA ALA A 271 2.14 -8.92 26.99
C ALA A 271 2.29 -7.39 26.98
N THR A 272 3.51 -6.86 26.90
CA THR A 272 3.78 -5.42 27.04
C THR A 272 4.41 -4.78 25.80
N THR A 273 4.92 -5.58 24.86
CA THR A 273 5.56 -5.07 23.62
C THR A 273 4.82 -5.53 22.36
N ALA A 274 5.03 -4.82 21.25
CA ALA A 274 4.43 -5.20 19.96
C ALA A 274 4.87 -6.60 19.50
N ARG A 275 6.13 -7.00 19.76
CA ARG A 275 6.63 -8.35 19.47
C ARG A 275 5.94 -9.43 20.31
N GLU A 276 5.74 -9.19 21.61
CA GLU A 276 5.02 -10.14 22.48
C GLU A 276 3.56 -10.32 22.04
N LEU A 277 2.89 -9.21 21.73
CA LEU A 277 1.52 -9.21 21.22
C LEU A 277 1.42 -9.93 19.86
N LEU A 278 2.39 -9.71 18.96
CA LEU A 278 2.48 -10.43 17.69
C LEU A 278 2.57 -11.95 17.92
N ALA A 279 3.45 -12.39 18.82
CA ALA A 279 3.63 -13.80 19.14
C ALA A 279 2.39 -14.43 19.80
N ALA A 280 1.63 -13.65 20.58
CA ALA A 280 0.40 -14.11 21.22
C ALA A 280 -0.80 -14.19 20.25
N MET A 281 -0.82 -13.34 19.22
CA MET A 281 -1.97 -13.19 18.31
C MET A 281 -1.84 -13.92 16.97
N TYR A 282 -0.64 -14.37 16.61
CA TYR A 282 -0.34 -14.99 15.31
C TYR A 282 0.50 -16.25 15.49
N PRO A 283 0.34 -17.25 14.60
CA PRO A 283 1.15 -18.46 14.66
C PRO A 283 2.63 -18.14 14.41
N PRO A 284 3.55 -18.93 14.98
CA PRO A 284 4.98 -18.77 14.73
C PRO A 284 5.29 -19.00 13.23
N ALA A 285 6.26 -18.24 12.73
CA ALA A 285 6.70 -18.29 11.34
C ALA A 285 8.24 -18.27 11.27
N PRO A 286 8.85 -18.85 10.21
CA PRO A 286 10.31 -18.87 10.05
C PRO A 286 10.89 -17.47 9.79
N PHE A 287 10.07 -16.54 9.31
CA PHE A 287 10.41 -15.13 9.12
C PHE A 287 9.46 -14.26 9.94
N ILE A 288 9.89 -13.05 10.27
CA ILE A 288 9.01 -12.10 10.97
C ILE A 288 7.76 -11.80 10.14
N ASN A 289 6.59 -11.97 10.76
CA ASN A 289 5.31 -11.60 10.17
C ASN A 289 5.12 -10.08 10.25
N MET A 290 5.69 -9.35 9.29
CA MET A 290 5.61 -7.88 9.25
C MET A 290 4.19 -7.36 9.09
N ALA A 291 3.37 -8.01 8.29
CA ALA A 291 1.96 -7.63 8.15
C ALA A 291 1.21 -7.76 9.48
N GLY A 292 1.46 -8.84 10.22
CA GLY A 292 0.94 -9.01 11.58
C GLY A 292 1.45 -7.92 12.53
N LEU A 293 2.74 -7.59 12.48
CA LEU A 293 3.34 -6.57 13.35
C LEU A 293 2.71 -5.19 13.11
N TRP A 294 2.56 -4.76 11.86
CA TRP A 294 1.93 -3.50 11.51
C TRP A 294 0.46 -3.46 11.94
N MET A 295 -0.28 -4.58 11.79
CA MET A 295 -1.64 -4.68 12.32
C MET A 295 -1.70 -4.56 13.85
N VAL A 296 -0.80 -5.25 14.57
CA VAL A 296 -0.73 -5.16 16.05
C VAL A 296 -0.50 -3.73 16.50
N ILE A 297 0.45 -3.04 15.88
CA ILE A 297 0.74 -1.64 16.19
C ILE A 297 -0.46 -0.75 15.86
N GLY A 298 -1.15 -1.00 14.74
CA GLY A 298 -2.39 -0.32 14.41
C GLY A 298 -3.51 -0.54 15.44
N TYR A 299 -3.67 -1.74 15.99
CA TYR A 299 -4.63 -1.99 17.07
C TYR A 299 -4.28 -1.21 18.34
N LEU A 300 -2.99 -1.12 18.67
CA LEU A 300 -2.50 -0.32 19.81
C LEU A 300 -2.79 1.17 19.60
N ASP A 301 -2.66 1.69 18.37
CA ASP A 301 -3.04 3.07 18.06
C ASP A 301 -4.52 3.34 18.30
N LEU A 302 -5.40 2.42 17.86
CA LEU A 302 -6.84 2.52 18.10
C LEU A 302 -7.16 2.50 19.60
N LEU A 303 -6.59 1.55 20.35
CA LEU A 303 -6.78 1.45 21.79
C LEU A 303 -6.25 2.68 22.54
N GLN A 304 -5.17 3.29 22.05
CA GLN A 304 -4.63 4.52 22.62
C GLN A 304 -5.54 5.72 22.33
N ALA A 305 -6.05 5.83 21.11
CA ALA A 305 -7.03 6.87 20.74
C ALA A 305 -8.34 6.75 21.53
N GLU A 306 -8.76 5.52 21.85
CA GLU A 306 -9.88 5.22 22.74
C GLU A 306 -9.58 5.51 24.22
N GLY A 307 -8.35 5.89 24.57
CA GLY A 307 -7.94 6.15 25.95
C GLY A 307 -7.89 4.91 26.84
N ARG A 308 -7.81 3.71 26.27
CA ARG A 308 -7.82 2.44 27.02
C ARG A 308 -6.44 1.96 27.44
N ILE A 309 -5.40 2.45 26.78
CA ILE A 309 -4.01 2.09 27.04
C ILE A 309 -3.13 3.33 27.18
N ALA A 310 -1.95 3.14 27.74
CA ALA A 310 -0.87 4.11 27.71
C ALA A 310 0.38 3.45 27.11
N MET A 311 1.14 4.23 26.34
CA MET A 311 2.44 3.85 25.82
C MET A 311 3.53 4.66 26.52
N GLY A 312 4.63 4.00 26.86
CA GLY A 312 5.89 4.63 27.26
C GLY A 312 7.07 4.03 26.50
N THR A 313 8.22 4.66 26.60
CA THR A 313 9.47 4.14 26.04
C THR A 313 10.44 3.85 27.18
N GLU A 314 10.95 2.63 27.23
CA GLU A 314 11.96 2.18 28.20
C GLU A 314 13.10 1.50 27.43
N ASP A 315 14.35 1.97 27.59
CA ASP A 315 15.53 1.49 26.86
C ASP A 315 15.36 1.43 25.34
N GLY A 316 14.59 2.38 24.78
CA GLY A 316 14.29 2.47 23.34
C GLY A 316 13.20 1.52 22.85
N VAL A 317 12.56 0.75 23.75
CA VAL A 317 11.44 -0.16 23.47
C VAL A 317 10.12 0.50 23.83
N TRP A 318 9.11 0.36 22.95
CA TRP A 318 7.75 0.78 23.23
C TRP A 318 7.05 -0.24 24.12
N ARG A 319 6.67 0.21 25.31
CA ARG A 319 5.89 -0.57 26.28
C ARG A 319 4.49 -0.03 26.40
N TYR A 320 3.53 -0.94 26.37
CA TYR A 320 2.11 -0.66 26.47
C TYR A 320 1.57 -1.22 27.77
N ARG A 321 0.58 -0.53 28.34
CA ARG A 321 -0.17 -1.00 29.52
C ARG A 321 -1.63 -0.56 29.45
N PRO A 322 -2.58 -1.34 29.98
CA PRO A 322 -3.94 -0.87 30.19
C PRO A 322 -3.95 0.37 31.09
N ARG A 323 -4.87 1.30 30.83
CA ARG A 323 -5.22 2.34 31.81
C ARG A 323 -6.21 1.74 32.81
N GLU A 324 -5.97 1.97 34.09
CA GLU A 324 -6.99 1.69 35.11
C GLU A 324 -8.19 2.62 34.86
N LYS A 325 -9.40 2.07 34.92
CA LYS A 325 -10.64 2.84 34.83
C LYS A 325 -10.86 3.65 36.10
#